data_AF-A0A6I1YYV4-F1
#
_entry.id   AF-A0A6I1YYV4-F1
#
_cell.length_a   1.000
_cell.length_b   1.000
_cell.length_c   1.000
_cell.angle_alpha   90.00
_cell.angle_beta   90.00
_cell.angle_gamma   90.00
#
_symmetry.space_group_name_H-M   'P 1'
#
loop_
_entity.id
_entity.type
_entity.pdbx_description
1 polymer ?
#
loop_
_entity_poly.entity_id
_entity_poly.type
_entity_poly.pdbx_seq_one_letter_code
_entity_poly.pdbx_strand_id
1 'polypeptide(L)'
;MIRAYKFLLRPTAGQAGALAEMLRDHCSLYNAALQERRDAYRHASKTTVRYGQQSAQLKEIRAFDPERQGRWSFSSQQATLWRLDRAFAAFFRRVKAGEKPGYPRF
;
A
#
# COMPACT_ATOMS: atom_id res chain seq x y z
N MET A 1 -7.19 9.71 -34.77
CA MET A 1 -6.66 10.49 -33.63
C MET A 1 -7.58 10.29 -32.43
N ILE A 2 -7.13 9.62 -31.37
CA ILE A 2 -7.93 9.44 -30.15
C ILE A 2 -7.83 10.74 -29.33
N ARG A 3 -8.97 11.38 -29.04
CA ARG A 3 -9.02 12.55 -28.17
C ARG A 3 -9.19 12.08 -26.72
N ALA A 4 -8.33 12.53 -25.82
CA ALA A 4 -8.44 12.29 -24.38
C ALA A 4 -8.92 13.57 -23.69
N TYR A 5 -9.88 13.44 -22.77
CA TYR A 5 -10.42 14.53 -21.98
C TYR A 5 -10.19 14.27 -20.50
N LYS A 6 -9.94 15.34 -19.72
CA LYS A 6 -9.77 15.29 -18.27
C LYS A 6 -10.86 16.11 -17.60
N PHE A 7 -11.61 15.49 -16.70
CA PHE A 7 -12.68 16.14 -15.95
C PHE A 7 -12.37 16.13 -14.45
N LEU A 8 -12.85 17.15 -13.74
CA LEU A 8 -12.84 17.17 -12.28
C LEU A 8 -13.89 16.20 -11.75
N LEU A 9 -13.50 15.27 -10.88
CA LEU A 9 -14.44 14.41 -10.18
C LEU A 9 -15.25 15.26 -9.18
N ARG A 10 -16.57 15.25 -9.31
CA ARG A 10 -17.51 15.88 -8.37
C ARG A 10 -18.38 14.80 -7.71
N PRO A 11 -17.90 14.20 -6.61
CA PRO A 11 -18.62 13.11 -5.97
C PRO A 11 -19.89 13.61 -5.26
N THR A 12 -20.93 12.78 -5.26
CA THR A 12 -22.07 12.96 -4.35
C THR A 12 -21.64 12.72 -2.90
N ALA A 13 -22.46 13.12 -1.92
CA ALA A 13 -22.16 12.87 -0.51
C ALA A 13 -21.87 11.39 -0.20
N GLY A 14 -22.67 10.47 -0.75
CA GLY A 14 -22.45 9.04 -0.60
C GLY A 14 -21.14 8.55 -1.24
N GLN A 15 -20.79 9.07 -2.43
CA GLN A 15 -19.53 8.73 -3.09
C GLN A 15 -18.32 9.27 -2.31
N ALA A 16 -18.42 10.47 -1.75
CA ALA A 16 -17.36 11.04 -0.91
C ALA A 16 -17.14 10.18 0.35
N GLY A 17 -18.22 9.70 0.98
CA GLY A 17 -18.15 8.75 2.09
C GLY A 17 -17.43 7.45 1.72
N ALA A 18 -17.81 6.84 0.59
CA ALA A 18 -17.17 5.62 0.09
C ALA A 18 -15.67 5.81 -0.23
N LEU A 19 -15.29 6.95 -0.81
CA LEU A 19 -13.88 7.28 -1.08
C LEU A 19 -13.09 7.49 0.22
N ALA A 20 -13.69 8.08 1.24
CA ALA A 20 -13.05 8.25 2.54
C ALA A 20 -12.85 6.90 3.27
N GLU A 21 -13.83 5.99 3.17
CA GLU A 21 -13.69 4.60 3.64
C GLU A 21 -12.57 3.87 2.92
N MET A 22 -12.55 3.94 1.58
CA MET A 22 -11.50 3.35 0.77
C MET A 22 -10.12 3.88 1.18
N LEU A 23 -9.99 5.19 1.39
CA LEU A 23 -8.73 5.78 1.85
C LEU A 23 -8.31 5.21 3.20
N ARG A 24 -9.21 5.11 4.18
CA ARG A 24 -8.91 4.55 5.51
C ARG A 24 -8.43 3.10 5.42
N ASP A 25 -9.12 2.28 4.64
CA ASP A 25 -8.78 0.87 4.50
C ASP A 25 -7.44 0.66 3.78
N HIS A 26 -7.13 1.51 2.79
CA HIS A 26 -5.83 1.53 2.14
C HIS A 26 -4.71 2.01 3.07
N CYS A 27 -4.95 3.01 3.92
CA CYS A 27 -3.98 3.42 4.95
C CYS A 27 -3.72 2.28 5.94
N SER A 28 -4.77 1.57 6.38
CA SER A 28 -4.62 0.40 7.24
C SER A 28 -3.76 -0.69 6.58
N LEU A 29 -4.02 -1.01 5.31
CA LEU A 29 -3.22 -1.98 4.56
C LEU A 29 -1.75 -1.54 4.42
N TYR A 30 -1.50 -0.28 4.09
CA TYR A 30 -0.15 0.27 3.99
C TYR A 30 0.59 0.16 5.33
N ASN A 31 -0.06 0.53 6.42
CA ASN A 31 0.52 0.53 7.76
C ASN A 31 0.80 -0.88 8.27
N ALA A 32 -0.10 -1.82 8.01
CA ALA A 32 0.13 -3.24 8.31
C ALA A 32 1.33 -3.80 7.53
N ALA A 33 1.42 -3.51 6.23
CA ALA A 33 2.53 -3.96 5.39
C ALA A 33 3.88 -3.31 5.79
N LEU A 34 3.86 -2.04 6.18
CA LEU A 34 5.05 -1.36 6.71
C LEU A 34 5.49 -1.98 8.04
N GLN A 35 4.55 -2.23 8.94
CA GLN A 35 4.82 -2.86 10.23
C GLN A 35 5.42 -4.26 10.04
N GLU A 36 4.83 -5.10 9.19
CA GLU A 36 5.36 -6.44 8.90
C GLU A 36 6.82 -6.40 8.43
N ARG A 37 7.16 -5.52 7.48
CA ARG A 37 8.54 -5.36 6.99
C ARG A 37 9.49 -4.92 8.11
N ARG A 38 9.04 -3.98 8.95
CA ARG A 38 9.83 -3.47 10.09
C ARG A 38 10.08 -4.58 11.11
N ASP A 39 9.04 -5.32 11.45
CA ASP A 39 9.09 -6.33 12.50
C ASP A 39 9.88 -7.57 12.03
N ALA A 40 9.74 -7.96 10.76
CA ALA A 40 10.54 -9.03 10.15
C ALA A 40 12.05 -8.70 10.14
N TYR A 41 12.41 -7.43 9.86
CA TYR A 41 13.81 -6.97 9.93
C TYR A 41 14.37 -6.99 11.35
N ARG A 42 13.53 -6.69 12.36
CA ARG A 42 13.92 -6.70 13.78
C ARG A 42 14.02 -8.12 14.35
N HIS A 43 13.33 -9.08 13.76
CA HIS A 43 13.31 -10.46 14.23
C HIS A 43 14.69 -11.13 14.08
N ALA A 44 15.03 -12.02 15.01
CA ALA A 44 16.35 -12.68 15.06
C ALA A 44 16.68 -13.50 13.80
N SER A 45 15.65 -14.01 13.11
CA SER A 45 15.81 -14.74 11.84
C SER A 45 16.23 -13.87 10.67
N LYS A 46 16.22 -12.53 10.82
CA LYS A 46 16.52 -11.55 9.76
C LYS A 46 15.72 -11.79 8.47
N THR A 47 14.47 -12.21 8.62
CA THR A 47 13.59 -12.50 7.49
C THR A 47 13.36 -11.23 6.68
N THR A 48 13.52 -11.32 5.37
CA THR A 48 13.20 -10.21 4.46
C THR A 48 11.80 -10.41 3.90
N VAL A 49 10.94 -9.41 4.11
CA VAL A 49 9.60 -9.35 3.50
C VAL A 49 9.65 -8.44 2.27
N ARG A 50 9.24 -8.99 1.12
CA ARG A 50 9.21 -8.31 -0.18
C ARG A 50 7.77 -8.13 -0.67
N TYR A 51 7.59 -7.22 -1.65
CA TYR A 51 6.30 -6.98 -2.30
C TYR A 51 5.56 -8.26 -2.72
N GLY A 52 6.27 -9.23 -3.34
CA GLY A 52 5.64 -10.45 -3.82
C GLY A 52 4.98 -11.28 -2.71
N GLN A 53 5.59 -11.33 -1.52
CA GLN A 53 5.03 -12.04 -0.35
C GLN A 53 3.77 -11.32 0.14
N GLN A 54 3.83 -10.00 0.32
CA GLN A 54 2.68 -9.21 0.80
C GLN A 54 1.53 -9.18 -0.20
N SER A 55 1.84 -9.13 -1.50
CA SER A 55 0.82 -9.19 -2.55
C SER A 55 0.15 -10.56 -2.61
N ALA A 56 0.84 -11.65 -2.25
CA ALA A 56 0.23 -12.98 -2.18
C ALA A 56 -0.74 -13.10 -1.00
N GLN A 57 -0.41 -12.49 0.15
CA GLN A 57 -1.26 -12.45 1.33
C GLN A 57 -2.61 -11.75 1.09
N LEU A 58 -2.69 -10.81 0.13
CA LEU A 58 -3.93 -10.09 -0.17
C LEU A 58 -5.12 -11.01 -0.47
N LYS A 59 -4.89 -12.19 -1.06
CA LYS A 59 -5.97 -13.15 -1.32
C LYS A 59 -6.66 -13.57 -0.01
N GLU A 60 -5.88 -13.94 0.99
CA GLU A 60 -6.36 -14.40 2.29
C GLU A 60 -6.92 -13.24 3.12
N ILE A 61 -6.23 -12.10 3.14
CA ILE A 61 -6.68 -10.89 3.84
C ILE A 61 -8.07 -10.46 3.36
N ARG A 62 -8.29 -10.44 2.04
CA ARG A 62 -9.57 -10.04 1.44
C ARG A 62 -10.69 -11.05 1.71
N ALA A 63 -10.35 -12.35 1.79
CA ALA A 63 -11.32 -13.39 2.13
C ALA A 63 -11.70 -13.36 3.62
N PHE A 64 -10.74 -13.01 4.49
CA PHE A 64 -10.93 -12.90 5.93
C PHE A 64 -11.74 -11.68 6.34
N ASP A 65 -11.54 -10.53 5.67
CA ASP A 65 -12.20 -9.26 5.98
C ASP A 65 -12.98 -8.73 4.76
N PRO A 66 -14.10 -9.38 4.37
CA PRO A 66 -14.85 -9.02 3.18
C PRO A 66 -15.42 -7.60 3.25
N GLU A 67 -15.82 -7.14 4.44
CA GLU A 67 -16.49 -5.85 4.66
C GLU A 67 -15.53 -4.64 4.69
N ARG A 68 -14.21 -4.86 4.83
CA ARG A 68 -13.22 -3.78 4.74
C ARG A 68 -12.24 -3.99 3.61
N GLN A 69 -11.44 -5.06 3.65
CA GLN A 69 -10.42 -5.28 2.63
C GLN A 69 -10.99 -5.97 1.38
N GLY A 70 -11.97 -6.85 1.52
CA GLY A 70 -12.55 -7.61 0.39
C GLY A 70 -13.41 -6.77 -0.55
N ARG A 71 -14.12 -5.76 -0.03
CA ARG A 71 -14.97 -4.84 -0.81
C ARG A 71 -14.22 -3.97 -1.82
N TRP A 72 -12.91 -3.83 -1.68
CA TRP A 72 -12.09 -3.03 -2.59
C TRP A 72 -11.42 -3.86 -3.68
N SER A 73 -11.09 -3.18 -4.78
CA SER A 73 -10.43 -3.80 -5.93
C SER A 73 -9.03 -4.31 -5.54
N PHE A 74 -8.77 -5.58 -5.85
CA PHE A 74 -7.48 -6.22 -5.64
C PHE A 74 -6.33 -5.41 -6.26
N SER A 75 -6.49 -4.94 -7.50
CA SER A 75 -5.45 -4.18 -8.20
C SER A 75 -5.16 -2.83 -7.53
N SER A 76 -6.15 -2.20 -6.90
CA SER A 76 -5.95 -0.96 -6.15
C SER A 76 -5.15 -1.19 -4.86
N GLN A 77 -5.37 -2.32 -4.18
CA GLN A 77 -4.61 -2.73 -3.00
C GLN A 77 -3.18 -3.13 -3.36
N GLN A 78 -2.97 -3.81 -4.49
CA GLN A 78 -1.63 -4.06 -5.03
C GLN A 78 -0.87 -2.76 -5.29
N ALA A 79 -1.52 -1.75 -5.89
CA ALA A 79 -0.90 -0.44 -6.10
C ALA A 79 -0.48 0.23 -4.78
N THR A 80 -1.19 -0.03 -3.68
CA THR A 80 -0.84 0.46 -2.33
C THR A 80 0.44 -0.20 -1.82
N LEU A 81 0.55 -1.53 -1.94
CA LEU A 81 1.76 -2.26 -1.60
C LEU A 81 2.95 -1.86 -2.50
N TRP A 82 2.69 -1.57 -3.79
CA TRP A 82 3.72 -1.11 -4.71
C TRP A 82 4.25 0.28 -4.35
N ARG A 83 3.41 1.19 -3.85
CA ARG A 83 3.85 2.49 -3.31
C ARG A 83 4.78 2.31 -2.12
N LEU A 84 4.47 1.38 -1.20
CA LEU A 84 5.35 1.04 -0.09
C LEU A 84 6.70 0.50 -0.60
N ASP A 85 6.65 -0.39 -1.59
CA ASP A 85 7.86 -0.98 -2.17
C ASP A 85 8.78 0.09 -2.80
N ARG A 86 8.21 1.02 -3.56
CA ARG A 86 8.94 2.17 -4.11
C ARG A 86 9.54 3.06 -3.04
N ALA A 87 8.84 3.25 -1.91
CA ALA A 87 9.36 4.03 -0.79
C ALA A 87 10.60 3.34 -0.18
N PHE A 88 10.58 2.03 0.01
CA PHE A 88 11.75 1.26 0.44
C PHE A 88 12.88 1.26 -0.59
N ALA A 89 12.58 1.11 -1.88
CA ALA A 89 13.58 1.17 -2.94
C ALA A 89 14.30 2.53 -2.93
N ALA A 90 13.56 3.64 -2.80
CA ALA A 90 14.13 4.97 -2.68
C ALA A 90 14.94 5.14 -1.39
N PHE A 91 14.47 4.60 -0.26
CA PHE A 91 15.20 4.59 1.02
C PHE A 91 16.57 3.92 0.88
N PHE A 92 16.61 2.66 0.41
CA PHE A 92 17.86 1.92 0.28
C PHE A 92 18.80 2.48 -0.78
N ARG A 93 18.25 3.04 -1.87
CA ARG A 93 19.05 3.77 -2.86
C ARG A 93 19.81 4.93 -2.23
N ARG A 94 19.15 5.75 -1.39
CA ARG A 94 19.78 6.88 -0.68
C ARG A 94 20.82 6.41 0.33
N VAL A 95 20.53 5.34 1.07
CA VAL A 95 21.50 4.70 1.98
C VAL A 95 22.77 4.31 1.23
N LYS A 96 22.63 3.64 0.07
CA LYS A 96 23.78 3.23 -0.75
C LYS A 96 24.58 4.41 -1.31
N ALA A 97 23.91 5.53 -1.60
CA ALA A 97 24.53 6.75 -2.09
C ALA A 97 25.19 7.60 -0.99
N GLY A 98 25.05 7.24 0.29
CA GLY A 98 25.51 8.08 1.42
C GLY A 98 24.70 9.36 1.62
N GLU A 99 23.54 9.49 0.99
CA GLU A 99 22.61 10.61 1.15
C GLU A 99 21.78 10.45 2.43
N LYS A 100 21.16 11.54 2.92
CA LYS A 100 20.19 11.48 4.04
C LYS A 100 18.92 10.71 3.61
N PRO A 101 18.68 9.49 4.10
CA PRO A 101 17.53 8.70 3.68
C PRO A 101 16.29 9.06 4.50
N GLY A 102 15.11 8.89 3.91
CA GLY A 102 13.82 9.03 4.60
C GLY A 102 13.14 7.66 4.69
N TYR A 103 12.94 7.15 5.91
CA TYR A 103 12.26 5.88 6.14
C TYR A 103 10.74 6.02 5.90
N PRO A 104 10.06 5.02 5.29
CA PRO A 104 8.60 5.03 5.16
C PRO A 104 7.89 5.17 6.51
N ARG A 105 6.76 5.89 6.56
CA ARG A 105 6.08 6.26 7.82
C ARG A 105 4.62 5.83 7.81
N PHE A 106 4.06 5.69 9.01
CA PHE A 106 2.64 5.45 9.27
C PHE A 106 1.75 6.64 8.88
#